data_AF-A0A957ZD10-F1
#
_entry.id   AF-A0A957ZD10-F1
#
_cell.length_a   1.000
_cell.length_b   1.000
_cell.length_c   1.000
_cell.angle_alpha   90.00
_cell.angle_beta   90.00
_cell.angle_gamma   90.00
#
_symmetry.space_group_name_H-M   'P 1'
#
loop_
_entity.id
_entity.type
_entity.pdbx_description
1 polymer ?
#
loop_
_entity_poly.entity_id
_entity_poly.type
_entity_poly.pdbx_seq_one_letter_code
_entity_poly.pdbx_strand_id
1 'polypeptide(L)'
;RAEDLVGTPLLMVKRPYFQNELTNWFGAAYEQMQIVATYNLIYNAAMMVQNHLGVALCLELESHFDGLCFRPLEPTQENGTVLIWKKEQILPTTTRVFIEYIEKCLKDITGDS
;
A
#
# COMPACT_ATOMS: atom_id res chain seq x y z
N ARG A 1 -12.08 6.45 -10.35
CA ARG A 1 -12.73 5.12 -10.27
C ARG A 1 -11.91 4.09 -11.05
N ALA A 2 -12.19 2.80 -10.89
CA ALA A 2 -11.45 1.73 -11.58
C ALA A 2 -11.50 1.87 -13.11
N GLU A 3 -12.64 2.32 -13.65
CA GLU A 3 -12.82 2.48 -15.10
C GLU A 3 -11.91 3.57 -15.69
N ASP A 4 -11.55 4.59 -14.91
CA ASP A 4 -10.71 5.70 -15.36
C ASP A 4 -9.26 5.27 -15.64
N LEU A 5 -8.86 4.09 -15.15
CA LEU A 5 -7.53 3.52 -15.35
C LEU A 5 -7.47 2.59 -16.56
N VAL A 6 -8.61 2.27 -17.19
CA VAL A 6 -8.64 1.49 -18.43
C VAL A 6 -7.88 2.24 -19.53
N GLY A 7 -6.97 1.54 -20.22
CA GLY A 7 -6.13 2.14 -21.27
C GLY A 7 -4.95 2.97 -20.74
N THR A 8 -4.78 3.07 -19.42
CA THR A 8 -3.60 3.69 -18.81
C THR A 8 -2.55 2.62 -18.50
N PRO A 9 -1.27 2.82 -18.84
CA PRO A 9 -0.19 1.94 -18.41
C PRO A 9 -0.02 1.96 -16.89
N LEU A 10 -0.14 0.80 -16.23
CA LEU A 10 -0.09 0.68 -14.78
C LEU A 10 1.19 -0.02 -14.30
N LEU A 11 1.76 0.55 -13.25
CA LEU A 11 2.86 -0.03 -12.47
C LEU A 11 2.27 -0.58 -11.17
N MET A 12 2.44 -1.89 -10.92
CA MET A 12 1.86 -2.55 -9.74
C MET A 12 2.92 -3.00 -8.73
N VAL A 13 2.55 -3.01 -7.46
CA VAL A 13 3.34 -3.67 -6.42
C VAL A 13 3.49 -5.16 -6.77
N LYS A 14 4.71 -5.71 -6.69
CA LYS A 14 4.99 -7.11 -7.03
C LYS A 14 4.41 -8.12 -6.03
N ARG A 15 4.09 -7.68 -4.82
CA ARG A 15 3.64 -8.56 -3.73
C ARG A 15 2.25 -9.15 -4.04
N PRO A 16 2.08 -10.49 -4.02
CA PRO A 16 0.82 -11.14 -4.39
C PRO A 16 -0.40 -10.66 -3.60
N TYR A 17 -0.24 -10.38 -2.31
CA TYR A 17 -1.31 -9.85 -1.46
C TYR A 17 -1.91 -8.55 -2.03
N PHE A 18 -1.05 -7.58 -2.36
CA PHE A 18 -1.46 -6.31 -2.95
C PHE A 18 -2.03 -6.48 -4.35
N GLN A 19 -1.51 -7.42 -5.14
CA GLN A 19 -2.07 -7.72 -6.45
C GLN A 19 -3.49 -8.25 -6.34
N ASN A 20 -3.75 -9.16 -5.39
CA ASN A 20 -5.09 -9.70 -5.15
C ASN A 20 -6.07 -8.64 -4.68
N GLU A 21 -5.69 -7.77 -3.73
CA GLU A 21 -6.55 -6.67 -3.30
C GLU A 21 -6.88 -5.71 -4.43
N LEU A 22 -5.88 -5.30 -5.22
CA LEU A 22 -6.09 -4.42 -6.35
C LEU A 22 -6.95 -5.10 -7.43
N THR A 23 -6.74 -6.39 -7.69
CA THR A 23 -7.57 -7.19 -8.61
C THR A 23 -9.03 -7.19 -8.16
N ASN A 24 -9.27 -7.41 -6.86
CA ASN A 24 -10.62 -7.36 -6.29
C ASN A 24 -11.24 -5.97 -6.41
N TRP A 25 -10.46 -4.91 -6.19
CA TRP A 25 -10.92 -3.53 -6.33
C TRP A 25 -11.27 -3.18 -7.78
N PHE A 26 -10.45 -3.59 -8.74
CA PHE A 26 -10.71 -3.41 -10.16
C PHE A 26 -11.95 -4.18 -10.63
N GLY A 27 -12.28 -5.29 -9.98
CA GLY A 27 -13.43 -6.13 -10.30
C GLY A 27 -13.42 -6.55 -11.78
N ALA A 28 -14.55 -6.35 -12.46
CA ALA A 28 -14.69 -6.72 -13.87
C ALA A 28 -13.78 -5.91 -14.82
N ALA A 29 -13.29 -4.74 -14.40
CA ALA A 29 -12.39 -3.92 -15.22
C ALA A 29 -10.96 -4.46 -15.25
N TYR A 30 -10.59 -5.39 -14.34
CA TYR A 30 -9.22 -5.87 -14.22
C TYR A 30 -8.66 -6.47 -15.51
N GLU A 31 -9.48 -7.22 -16.26
CA GLU A 31 -9.06 -7.83 -17.54
C GLU A 31 -8.69 -6.80 -18.61
N GLN A 32 -9.14 -5.55 -18.46
CA GLN A 32 -8.87 -4.44 -19.37
C GLN A 32 -7.67 -3.58 -18.92
N MET A 33 -7.09 -3.89 -17.76
CA MET A 33 -5.97 -3.15 -17.20
C MET A 33 -4.66 -3.49 -17.91
N GLN A 34 -3.86 -2.46 -18.20
CA GLN A 34 -2.58 -2.62 -18.88
C GLN A 34 -1.42 -2.55 -17.89
N ILE A 35 -1.11 -3.67 -17.23
CA ILE A 35 0.01 -3.75 -16.29
C ILE A 35 1.32 -3.85 -17.09
N VAL A 36 2.08 -2.76 -17.14
CA VAL A 36 3.30 -2.67 -17.96
C VAL A 36 4.58 -2.95 -17.17
N ALA A 37 4.56 -2.79 -15.85
CA ALA A 37 5.65 -3.21 -14.99
C ALA A 37 5.21 -3.50 -13.56
N THR A 38 6.10 -4.13 -12.80
CA THR A 38 5.93 -4.33 -11.36
C THR A 38 7.12 -3.79 -10.59
N TYR A 39 6.90 -3.41 -9.33
CA TYR A 39 7.95 -2.85 -8.48
C TYR A 39 7.89 -3.37 -7.03
N ASN A 40 9.03 -3.28 -6.34
CA ASN A 40 9.17 -3.69 -4.93
C ASN A 40 9.28 -2.49 -3.98
N LEU A 41 9.91 -1.40 -4.43
CA LEU A 41 10.13 -0.18 -3.67
C LEU A 41 9.47 1.00 -4.37
N ILE A 42 8.76 1.84 -3.62
CA ILE A 42 8.03 2.98 -4.19
C ILE A 42 8.95 3.94 -4.96
N TYR A 43 10.19 4.09 -4.52
CA TYR A 43 11.20 4.90 -5.23
C TYR A 43 11.39 4.44 -6.68
N ASN A 44 11.46 3.13 -6.93
CA ASN A 44 11.63 2.61 -8.29
C ASN A 44 10.41 2.92 -9.15
N ALA A 45 9.21 2.85 -8.58
CA ALA A 45 7.98 3.24 -9.26
C ALA A 45 7.97 4.73 -9.57
N ALA A 46 8.34 5.58 -8.61
CA ALA A 46 8.41 7.02 -8.79
C ALA A 46 9.35 7.40 -9.95
N MET A 47 10.54 6.79 -10.03
CA MET A 47 11.45 7.00 -11.15
C MET A 47 10.84 6.57 -12.49
N MET A 48 10.10 5.46 -12.54
CA MET A 48 9.42 5.02 -13.77
C MET A 48 8.30 5.99 -14.18
N VAL A 49 7.46 6.44 -13.23
CA VAL A 49 6.40 7.43 -13.48
C VAL A 49 6.98 8.75 -13.98
N GLN A 50 8.07 9.24 -13.37
CA GLN A 50 8.78 10.45 -13.81
C GLN A 50 9.31 10.33 -15.25
N ASN A 51 9.70 9.13 -15.68
CA ASN A 51 10.12 8.84 -17.05
C ASN A 51 8.95 8.44 -17.97
N HIS A 52 7.71 8.80 -17.59
CA HIS A 52 6.50 8.62 -18.38
C HIS A 52 6.14 7.18 -18.73
N LEU A 53 6.56 6.19 -17.91
CA LEU A 53 6.20 4.79 -18.13
C LEU A 53 4.73 4.47 -17.84
N GLY A 54 4.04 5.32 -17.07
CA GLY A 54 2.65 5.09 -16.66
C GLY A 54 2.32 5.68 -15.30
N VAL A 55 1.27 5.15 -14.68
CA VAL A 55 0.81 5.50 -13.34
C VAL A 55 1.11 4.36 -12.38
N ALA A 56 1.58 4.67 -11.16
CA ALA A 56 1.83 3.68 -10.13
C ALA A 56 0.66 3.56 -9.16
N LEU A 57 0.25 2.32 -8.87
CA LEU A 57 -0.67 2.01 -7.78
C LEU A 57 0.11 1.74 -6.51
N CYS A 58 0.02 2.65 -5.54
CA CYS A 58 0.78 2.63 -4.29
C CYS A 58 -0.08 2.97 -3.08
N LEU A 59 0.46 2.66 -1.90
CA LEU A 59 -0.03 3.22 -0.64
C LEU A 59 0.41 4.68 -0.52
N GLU A 60 -0.40 5.49 0.14
CA GLU A 60 0.01 6.82 0.58
C GLU A 60 1.10 6.67 1.65
N LEU A 61 2.23 7.34 1.42
CA LEU A 61 3.37 7.36 2.31
C LEU A 61 3.75 8.82 2.53
N GLU A 62 4.37 9.13 3.67
CA GLU A 62 5.01 10.43 3.93
C GLU A 62 6.29 10.59 3.09
N SER A 63 6.15 10.52 1.76
CA SER A 63 7.24 10.62 0.80
C SER A 63 6.83 11.58 -0.31
N HIS A 64 7.68 12.56 -0.59
CA HIS A 64 7.49 13.51 -1.68
C HIS A 64 8.44 13.19 -2.82
N PHE A 65 7.91 13.09 -4.03
CA PHE A 65 8.69 12.94 -5.26
C PHE A 65 8.38 14.12 -6.17
N ASP A 66 9.38 14.92 -6.49
CA ASP A 66 9.18 16.13 -7.29
C ASP A 66 8.53 15.82 -8.65
N GLY A 67 7.53 16.62 -9.01
CA GLY A 67 6.78 16.44 -10.25
C GLY A 67 5.77 15.27 -10.24
N LEU A 68 5.62 14.57 -9.12
CA LEU A 68 4.58 13.55 -8.93
C LEU A 68 3.55 14.02 -7.90
N CYS A 69 2.33 13.52 -8.03
CA CYS A 69 1.29 13.72 -7.01
C CYS A 69 0.62 12.39 -6.69
N PHE A 70 0.27 12.20 -5.42
CA PHE A 70 -0.57 11.08 -5.01
C PHE A 70 -2.04 11.42 -5.28
N ARG A 71 -2.78 10.45 -5.82
CA ARG A 71 -4.21 10.56 -6.13
C ARG A 71 -4.89 9.37 -5.47
N PRO A 72 -5.73 9.57 -4.43
CA PRO A 72 -6.43 8.48 -3.79
C PRO A 72 -7.41 7.82 -4.77
N LEU A 73 -7.58 6.51 -4.64
CA LEU A 73 -8.58 5.77 -5.41
C LEU A 73 -9.99 6.13 -4.94
N GLU A 74 -10.97 5.94 -5.83
CA GLU A 74 -12.39 6.08 -5.53
C GLU A 74 -13.13 4.79 -5.89
N PRO A 75 -13.72 4.07 -4.89
CA PRO A 75 -13.67 4.37 -3.47
C PRO A 75 -12.26 4.16 -2.87
N THR A 76 -11.93 4.92 -1.82
CA THR A 76 -10.65 4.82 -1.12
C THR A 76 -10.43 3.40 -0.60
N GLN A 77 -9.25 2.85 -0.84
CA GLN A 77 -8.84 1.55 -0.32
C GLN A 77 -7.97 1.77 0.91
N GLU A 78 -8.46 1.37 2.06
CA GLU A 78 -7.73 1.44 3.32
C GLU A 78 -7.12 0.07 3.65
N ASN A 79 -5.82 0.07 3.89
CA ASN A 79 -5.07 -1.12 4.27
C ASN A 79 -4.65 -1.04 5.73
N GLY A 80 -5.22 -1.91 6.57
CA GLY A 80 -4.82 -2.03 7.97
C GLY A 80 -3.50 -2.80 8.13
N THR A 81 -2.63 -2.34 9.04
CA THR A 81 -1.47 -3.12 9.51
C THR A 81 -1.80 -3.73 10.87
N VAL A 82 -1.55 -5.03 11.02
CA VAL A 82 -1.80 -5.75 12.27
C VAL A 82 -0.52 -6.38 12.81
N LEU A 83 -0.35 -6.34 14.13
CA LEU A 83 0.70 -7.07 14.83
C LEU A 83 0.11 -8.42 15.31
N ILE A 84 0.73 -9.54 14.92
CA ILE A 84 0.22 -10.89 15.21
C ILE A 84 1.28 -11.71 15.96
N TRP A 85 0.86 -12.42 17.00
CA TRP A 85 1.67 -13.41 17.74
C TRP A 85 0.83 -14.64 18.12
N LYS A 86 1.50 -15.75 18.47
CA LYS A 86 0.83 -17.02 18.83
C LYS A 86 0.10 -16.89 20.18
N LYS A 87 -1.20 -17.23 20.19
CA LYS A 87 -2.09 -17.08 21.36
C LYS A 87 -1.62 -17.84 22.62
N GLU A 88 -0.99 -19.00 22.46
CA GLU A 88 -0.62 -19.91 23.55
C GLU A 88 0.87 -19.87 23.94
N GLN A 89 1.60 -18.83 23.53
CA GLN A 89 2.99 -18.70 23.88
C GLN A 89 3.15 -17.90 25.18
N ILE A 90 3.90 -18.44 26.15
CA ILE A 90 4.36 -17.63 27.30
C ILE A 90 5.26 -16.54 26.74
N LEU A 91 4.76 -15.30 26.74
CA LEU A 91 5.52 -14.15 26.28
C LEU A 91 6.59 -13.81 27.32
N PRO A 92 7.88 -13.82 26.95
CA PRO A 92 8.93 -13.31 27.81
C PRO A 92 8.65 -11.86 28.22
N THR A 93 9.17 -11.44 29.37
CA THR A 93 9.00 -10.07 29.87
C THR A 93 9.42 -9.02 28.84
N THR A 94 10.49 -9.27 28.09
CA THR A 94 10.98 -8.38 27.04
C THR A 94 9.97 -8.21 25.90
N THR A 95 9.29 -9.28 25.49
CA THR A 95 8.26 -9.21 24.43
C THR A 95 7.03 -8.47 24.92
N ARG A 96 6.62 -8.65 26.18
CA ARG A 96 5.53 -7.86 26.78
C ARG A 96 5.83 -6.37 26.78
N VAL A 97 7.01 -5.99 27.28
CA VAL A 97 7.43 -4.58 27.32
C VAL A 97 7.50 -3.98 25.91
N PHE A 98 7.95 -4.76 24.92
CA PHE A 98 7.96 -4.33 23.53
C PHE A 98 6.55 -4.11 22.95
N ILE A 99 5.60 -5.00 23.24
CA ILE A 99 4.19 -4.84 22.82
C ILE A 99 3.58 -3.61 23.48
N GLU A 100 3.74 -3.44 24.80
CA GLU A 100 3.25 -2.28 25.55
C GLU A 100 3.83 -0.96 24.98
N TYR A 101 5.11 -0.97 24.58
CA TYR A 101 5.75 0.16 23.92
C TYR A 101 5.13 0.48 22.55
N ILE A 102 4.92 -0.52 21.70
CA ILE A 102 4.27 -0.34 20.39
C ILE A 102 2.85 0.19 20.57
N GLU A 103 2.06 -0.38 21.48
CA GLU A 103 0.70 0.08 21.76
C GLU A 103 0.65 1.55 22.18
N LYS A 104 1.64 2.01 22.96
CA LYS A 104 1.78 3.42 23.32
C LYS A 104 2.10 4.28 22.09
N CYS A 105 3.09 3.89 21.28
CA CYS A 105 3.44 4.62 20.06
C CYS A 105 2.27 4.71 19.07
N LEU A 106 1.46 3.65 18.95
CA LEU A 106 0.30 3.63 18.06
C LEU A 106 -0.78 4.64 18.49
N LYS A 107 -1.05 4.78 19.80
CA LYS A 107 -1.99 5.79 20.31
C LYS A 107 -1.53 7.22 20.00
N ASP A 108 -0.23 7.48 20.10
CA ASP A 108 0.36 8.78 19.78
C ASP A 108 0.20 9.13 18.28
N ILE A 109 0.22 8.11 17.39
CA ILE A 109 0.07 8.28 15.94
C ILE A 109 -1.41 8.45 15.53
N THR A 110 -2.35 7.74 16.19
CA THR A 110 -3.78 7.82 15.83
C THR A 110 -4.47 9.08 16.36
N GLY A 111 -3.81 9.88 17.19
CA GLY A 111 -4.36 11.13 17.73
C GLY A 111 -5.43 10.93 18.82
N ASP A 112 -5.63 9.70 19.29
CA ASP A 112 -6.50 9.37 20.42
C ASP A 112 -5.75 9.66 21.73
N SER A 113 -5.68 10.94 22.11
CA SER A 113 -5.24 11.41 23.44
C SER A 113 -6.41 11.63 24.39
#